data_AF-A0A1A8A7Z9-F1
#
_entry.id   AF-A0A1A8A7Z9-F1
#
_cell.length_a   1.000
_cell.length_b   1.000
_cell.length_c   1.000
_cell.angle_alpha   90.00
_cell.angle_beta   90.00
_cell.angle_gamma   90.00
#
_symmetry.space_group_name_H-M   'P 1'
#
loop_
_entity.id
_entity.type
_entity.pdbx_description
1 polymer ?
#
loop_
_entity_poly.entity_id
_entity_poly.type
_entity_poly.pdbx_seq_one_letter_code
_entity_poly.pdbx_strand_id
1 'polypeptide(L)'
;MTLNKGDKLRNMDKRRGSVPFPMNLPNLHRRSMPVDDRDLRATMPQTGQTDELSNLLRCTSYSPNEQHRGSCASDSSDSVISTGSETDSQVYKVVLLGEHGVGKSSLARVFGGVEDAGHDWDEAGNTYDRSIVVDEEDASIMLYDIWEQDNSQWLKEQCMRMGDAYIIVYSVTDKSSFEKASELRIQLRRARQSENIPIILVGNKSDLVRSREVSVDEGSACAVVFDCKFIETSASLHHNVQDLFEGIVRQIRLRKDSKEENARRMANCRRRESISKKAKRFLGRMVARKNKKMAFRQKSKSCHDLTVL
;
A
#
# COMPACT_ATOMS: atom_id res chain seq x y z
N MET A 1 -10.49 -8.11 69.95
CA MET A 1 -11.87 -7.78 70.39
C MET A 1 -12.38 -6.73 69.42
N THR A 2 -13.42 -6.83 68.60
CA THR A 2 -14.63 -7.68 68.44
C THR A 2 -15.18 -7.31 67.04
N LEU A 3 -15.15 -8.20 66.04
CA LEU A 3 -16.29 -8.96 65.46
C LEU A 3 -17.68 -8.29 65.42
N ASN A 4 -18.23 -8.17 64.20
CA ASN A 4 -19.66 -8.24 63.83
C ASN A 4 -19.68 -8.85 62.40
N LYS A 5 -20.17 -10.06 62.06
CA LYS A 5 -21.53 -10.65 62.12
C LYS A 5 -22.60 -9.64 61.68
N GLY A 6 -23.38 -9.80 60.61
CA GLY A 6 -23.75 -10.95 59.77
C GLY A 6 -25.28 -11.06 59.76
N ASP A 7 -25.92 -11.11 58.57
CA ASP A 7 -27.22 -11.75 58.28
C ASP A 7 -27.48 -11.61 56.76
N LYS A 8 -27.60 -12.64 55.90
CA LYS A 8 -28.43 -13.86 55.76
C LYS A 8 -29.82 -13.65 55.11
N LEU A 9 -29.95 -14.30 53.93
CA LEU A 9 -31.14 -14.99 53.36
C LEU A 9 -32.21 -14.07 52.70
N ARG A 10 -32.91 -14.41 51.60
CA ARG A 10 -33.21 -15.68 50.90
C ARG A 10 -33.84 -15.42 49.52
N ASN A 11 -33.63 -16.36 48.60
CA ASN A 11 -34.40 -16.79 47.40
C ASN A 11 -35.81 -16.21 47.13
N MET A 12 -36.16 -16.09 45.84
CA MET A 12 -37.21 -16.92 45.19
C MET A 12 -37.23 -16.74 43.64
N ASP A 13 -37.17 -17.86 42.94
CA ASP A 13 -37.47 -18.07 41.52
C ASP A 13 -38.96 -17.90 41.15
N LYS A 14 -39.21 -17.71 39.84
CA LYS A 14 -40.17 -18.42 38.94
C LYS A 14 -41.24 -17.61 38.17
N ARG A 15 -41.33 -17.99 36.87
CA ARG A 15 -42.47 -18.04 35.90
C ARG A 15 -42.66 -16.81 34.98
N ARG A 16 -42.47 -16.98 33.66
CA ARG A 16 -43.32 -17.60 32.59
C ARG A 16 -44.46 -16.69 32.11
N GLY A 17 -44.43 -16.32 30.83
CA GLY A 17 -45.58 -15.76 30.08
C GLY A 17 -45.31 -15.79 28.58
N SER A 18 -46.12 -16.56 27.85
CA SER A 18 -46.09 -16.84 26.41
C SER A 18 -47.55 -16.91 25.93
N VAL A 19 -47.95 -16.25 24.83
CA VAL A 19 -49.20 -16.47 24.04
C VAL A 19 -49.26 -15.51 22.80
N PRO A 20 -50.13 -15.66 21.76
CA PRO A 20 -49.83 -16.36 20.50
C PRO A 20 -50.24 -15.58 19.20
N PHE A 21 -50.10 -16.21 18.03
CA PHE A 21 -50.54 -15.77 16.68
C PHE A 21 -52.07 -15.60 16.54
N PRO A 22 -52.53 -14.92 15.45
CA PRO A 22 -53.22 -15.70 14.40
C PRO A 22 -52.90 -15.30 12.94
N MET A 23 -53.16 -16.24 12.05
CA MET A 23 -53.11 -16.19 10.58
C MET A 23 -54.44 -15.73 9.98
N ASN A 24 -54.42 -15.10 8.80
CA ASN A 24 -55.39 -15.35 7.73
C ASN A 24 -54.93 -14.77 6.37
N LEU A 25 -54.91 -15.64 5.36
CA LEU A 25 -54.76 -15.37 3.92
C LEU A 25 -56.15 -15.45 3.26
N PRO A 26 -56.37 -14.87 2.07
CA PRO A 26 -56.55 -15.79 0.93
C PRO A 26 -55.88 -15.34 -0.38
N ASN A 27 -55.55 -16.36 -1.18
CA ASN A 27 -54.97 -16.34 -2.53
C ASN A 27 -55.91 -15.79 -3.61
N LEU A 28 -55.37 -15.10 -4.62
CA LEU A 28 -55.94 -15.02 -5.98
C LEU A 28 -54.84 -14.94 -7.06
N HIS A 29 -54.61 -16.09 -7.70
CA HIS A 29 -54.42 -16.33 -9.14
C HIS A 29 -53.72 -15.29 -10.05
N ARG A 30 -52.48 -15.64 -10.42
CA ARG A 30 -51.90 -15.73 -11.78
C ARG A 30 -52.60 -14.99 -12.93
N ARG A 31 -51.92 -13.97 -13.50
CA ARG A 31 -51.88 -13.72 -14.96
C ARG A 31 -50.49 -13.20 -15.38
N SER A 32 -49.90 -13.92 -16.31
CA SER A 32 -48.72 -13.59 -17.12
C SER A 32 -49.08 -12.60 -18.22
N MET A 33 -48.23 -11.59 -18.49
CA MET A 33 -48.18 -10.79 -19.73
C MET A 33 -46.78 -10.15 -19.89
N PRO A 34 -46.39 -9.73 -21.12
CA PRO A 34 -45.13 -10.09 -21.76
C PRO A 34 -43.99 -9.09 -21.55
N VAL A 35 -42.79 -9.53 -21.93
CA VAL A 35 -41.54 -8.76 -21.98
C VAL A 35 -41.60 -7.78 -23.14
N ASP A 36 -41.48 -6.48 -22.85
CA ASP A 36 -41.16 -5.46 -23.87
C ASP A 36 -39.65 -5.23 -23.88
N ASP A 37 -39.02 -5.66 -24.98
CA ASP A 37 -37.63 -5.39 -25.36
C ASP A 37 -37.50 -3.93 -25.79
N ARG A 38 -37.23 -3.04 -24.82
CA ARG A 38 -36.53 -1.76 -24.98
C ARG A 38 -36.55 -1.03 -23.64
N ASP A 39 -35.54 -1.29 -22.82
CA ASP A 39 -34.84 -0.16 -22.22
C ASP A 39 -33.36 -0.49 -22.00
N LEU A 40 -32.58 0.42 -22.55
CA LEU A 40 -31.15 0.38 -22.74
C LEU A 40 -30.41 0.53 -21.41
N ARG A 41 -29.32 -0.26 -21.29
CA ARG A 41 -28.05 0.12 -20.65
C ARG A 41 -28.15 0.99 -19.39
N ALA A 42 -28.23 0.36 -18.23
CA ALA A 42 -27.75 0.97 -16.99
C ALA A 42 -27.34 -0.10 -15.97
N THR A 43 -26.16 -0.70 -16.17
CA THR A 43 -25.44 -1.41 -15.10
C THR A 43 -23.94 -1.30 -15.34
N MET A 44 -23.41 -0.12 -15.05
CA MET A 44 -21.98 0.13 -14.82
C MET A 44 -21.87 1.35 -13.89
N PRO A 45 -21.44 1.18 -12.62
CA PRO A 45 -20.77 2.26 -11.91
C PRO A 45 -19.29 1.89 -11.79
N GLN A 46 -18.46 2.44 -12.68
CA GLN A 46 -16.99 2.41 -12.56
C GLN A 46 -16.38 3.80 -12.76
N THR A 47 -17.18 4.86 -12.90
CA THR A 47 -16.68 6.21 -13.25
C THR A 47 -16.68 7.22 -12.09
N GLY A 48 -17.27 6.91 -10.93
CA GLY A 48 -17.27 7.85 -9.78
C GLY A 48 -16.01 7.78 -8.90
N GLN A 49 -15.27 6.67 -8.92
CA GLN A 49 -14.15 6.44 -8.01
C GLN A 49 -12.85 7.10 -8.49
N THR A 50 -12.66 7.25 -9.80
CA THR A 50 -11.47 7.93 -10.37
C THR A 50 -11.49 9.43 -10.12
N ASP A 51 -12.69 10.03 -10.05
CA ASP A 51 -12.88 11.46 -9.85
C ASP A 51 -12.65 11.88 -8.38
N GLU A 52 -12.90 10.99 -7.40
CA GLU A 52 -12.58 11.26 -5.99
C GLU A 52 -11.06 11.31 -5.74
N LEU A 53 -10.27 10.39 -6.31
CA LEU A 53 -8.82 10.44 -6.19
C LEU A 53 -8.23 11.66 -6.90
N SER A 54 -8.69 12.00 -8.10
CA SER A 54 -8.17 13.16 -8.82
C SER A 54 -8.43 14.47 -8.07
N ASN A 55 -9.56 14.60 -7.37
CA ASN A 55 -9.88 15.76 -6.52
C ASN A 55 -8.98 15.86 -5.28
N LEU A 56 -8.56 14.73 -4.70
CA LEU A 56 -7.67 14.69 -3.54
C LEU A 56 -6.19 14.87 -3.93
N LEU A 57 -5.83 14.53 -5.16
CA LEU A 57 -4.48 14.64 -5.73
C LEU A 57 -4.23 16.01 -6.37
N ARG A 58 -4.33 17.08 -5.57
CA ARG A 58 -3.82 18.39 -5.97
C ARG A 58 -2.31 18.43 -5.70
N CYS A 59 -1.50 18.64 -6.73
CA CYS A 59 -0.03 18.61 -6.62
C CYS A 59 0.53 19.99 -6.31
N THR A 60 1.44 20.05 -5.34
CA THR A 60 2.34 21.17 -5.11
C THR A 60 3.75 20.74 -5.54
N SER A 61 4.30 21.42 -6.55
CA SER A 61 5.66 21.17 -7.01
C SER A 61 6.55 22.35 -6.62
N TYR A 62 7.73 22.04 -6.08
CA TYR A 62 8.76 23.04 -5.78
C TYR A 62 10.07 22.62 -6.45
N SER A 63 10.44 23.36 -7.50
CA SER A 63 11.71 23.20 -8.21
C SER A 63 12.67 24.32 -7.76
N PRO A 64 13.78 24.01 -7.06
CA PRO A 64 14.77 25.01 -6.71
C PRO A 64 15.71 25.28 -7.90
N ASN A 65 15.18 25.86 -8.98
CA ASN A 65 15.90 26.61 -10.03
C ASN A 65 15.02 26.75 -11.27
N GLU A 66 14.46 27.93 -11.54
CA GLU A 66 14.10 28.32 -12.91
C GLU A 66 13.96 29.85 -13.01
N GLN A 67 15.07 30.51 -13.39
CA GLN A 67 15.03 31.86 -13.95
C GLN A 67 14.92 31.76 -15.47
N HIS A 68 13.79 32.21 -15.99
CA HIS A 68 13.63 32.84 -17.31
C HIS A 68 13.84 31.98 -18.58
N ARG A 69 12.74 31.52 -19.21
CA ARG A 69 12.34 31.89 -20.60
C ARG A 69 11.10 31.12 -21.10
N GLY A 70 10.08 31.90 -21.50
CA GLY A 70 9.43 31.84 -22.81
C GLY A 70 8.83 30.52 -23.34
N SER A 71 7.50 30.53 -23.43
CA SER A 71 6.64 29.74 -24.33
C SER A 71 7.21 29.48 -25.74
N CYS A 72 6.98 28.27 -26.29
CA CYS A 72 6.57 28.02 -27.69
C CYS A 72 6.23 26.53 -27.89
N ALA A 73 5.24 26.27 -28.74
CA ALA A 73 4.70 24.96 -29.09
C ALA A 73 5.33 24.36 -30.37
N SER A 74 5.14 23.03 -30.48
CA SER A 74 4.98 22.19 -31.69
C SER A 74 6.21 21.53 -32.37
N ASP A 75 6.00 20.22 -32.58
CA ASP A 75 6.44 19.30 -33.65
C ASP A 75 7.93 19.16 -34.03
N SER A 76 8.48 17.96 -33.79
CA SER A 76 8.77 17.00 -34.88
C SER A 76 9.52 15.76 -34.36
N SER A 77 9.20 14.62 -34.95
CA SER A 77 9.92 13.35 -34.79
C SER A 77 11.20 13.35 -35.63
N ASP A 78 12.33 12.89 -35.07
CA ASP A 78 13.21 11.93 -35.75
C ASP A 78 14.30 11.36 -34.82
N SER A 79 14.69 10.14 -35.14
CA SER A 79 15.43 9.15 -34.35
C SER A 79 16.93 9.42 -34.13
N VAL A 80 17.43 9.09 -32.94
CA VAL A 80 18.78 8.55 -32.72
C VAL A 80 18.77 7.57 -31.54
N ILE A 81 19.24 6.33 -31.75
CA ILE A 81 19.47 5.35 -30.69
C ILE A 81 20.77 5.74 -29.98
N SER A 82 20.66 6.59 -28.96
CA SER A 82 21.73 6.78 -27.99
C SER A 82 21.62 5.66 -26.97
N THR A 83 22.65 4.80 -26.91
CA THR A 83 22.89 3.91 -25.77
C THR A 83 23.45 4.74 -24.62
N GLY A 84 22.68 5.71 -24.16
CA GLY A 84 22.84 6.34 -22.87
C GLY A 84 21.93 5.59 -21.91
N SER A 85 22.44 5.15 -20.77
CA SER A 85 21.58 4.86 -19.63
C SER A 85 20.91 6.17 -19.25
N GLU A 86 19.77 6.48 -19.87
CA GLU A 86 18.82 7.42 -19.30
C GLU A 86 18.53 6.88 -17.91
N THR A 87 19.10 7.52 -16.90
CA THR A 87 18.68 7.32 -15.52
C THR A 87 17.24 7.78 -15.50
N ASP A 88 16.31 6.84 -15.72
CA ASP A 88 14.89 7.06 -15.52
C ASP A 88 14.75 7.53 -14.08
N SER A 89 14.66 8.86 -13.87
CA SER A 89 14.63 9.49 -12.57
C SER A 89 13.40 8.98 -11.84
N GLN A 90 13.61 7.91 -11.07
CA GLN A 90 12.50 7.08 -10.65
C GLN A 90 11.75 7.78 -9.54
N VAL A 91 10.52 8.19 -9.84
CA VAL A 91 9.62 8.81 -8.87
C VAL A 91 9.20 7.75 -7.85
N TYR A 92 9.50 7.99 -6.58
CA TYR A 92 9.11 7.16 -5.46
C TYR A 92 7.80 7.67 -4.84
N LYS A 93 6.79 6.81 -4.78
CA LYS A 93 5.51 7.12 -4.14
C LYS A 93 5.59 6.86 -2.63
N VAL A 94 5.52 7.91 -1.83
CA VAL A 94 5.61 7.82 -0.36
C VAL A 94 4.28 8.25 0.24
N VAL A 95 3.69 7.44 1.11
CA VAL A 95 2.39 7.73 1.73
C VAL A 95 2.55 7.99 3.23
N LEU A 96 1.98 9.09 3.72
CA LEU A 96 1.90 9.41 5.13
C LEU A 96 0.68 8.75 5.76
N LEU A 97 0.87 8.02 6.87
CA LEU A 97 -0.19 7.42 7.67
C LEU A 97 -0.08 7.90 9.12
N GLY A 98 -1.19 7.93 9.86
CA GLY A 98 -1.19 8.30 11.28
C GLY A 98 -2.48 8.94 11.74
N GLU A 99 -2.69 9.01 13.05
CA GLU A 99 -3.88 9.62 13.65
C GLU A 99 -4.05 11.11 13.25
N HIS A 100 -5.26 11.65 13.37
CA HIS A 100 -5.49 13.07 13.15
C HIS A 100 -4.64 13.94 14.10
N GLY A 101 -4.10 15.06 13.62
CA GLY A 101 -3.37 16.03 14.47
C GLY A 101 -1.93 15.65 14.88
N VAL A 102 -1.39 14.52 14.43
CA VAL A 102 0.00 14.11 14.72
C VAL A 102 1.06 14.93 13.97
N GLY A 103 0.66 15.70 12.94
CA GLY A 103 1.53 16.58 12.16
C GLY A 103 2.00 16.00 10.81
N LYS A 104 1.21 15.12 10.19
CA LYS A 104 1.45 14.61 8.82
C LYS A 104 1.59 15.74 7.80
N SER A 105 0.59 16.62 7.72
CA SER A 105 0.59 17.79 6.83
C SER A 105 1.71 18.77 7.13
N SER A 106 2.07 18.93 8.40
CA SER A 106 3.22 19.77 8.79
C SER A 106 4.52 19.20 8.22
N LEU A 107 4.77 17.90 8.37
CA LEU A 107 5.93 17.24 7.76
C LEU A 107 5.90 17.32 6.23
N ALA A 108 4.73 17.16 5.62
CA ALA A 108 4.57 17.24 4.17
C ALA A 108 4.88 18.63 3.61
N ARG A 109 4.45 19.70 4.30
CA ARG A 109 4.75 21.09 3.89
C ARG A 109 6.22 21.45 4.05
N VAL A 110 6.84 21.05 5.16
CA VAL A 110 8.29 21.22 5.36
C VAL A 110 9.05 20.51 4.25
N PHE A 111 8.63 19.28 3.93
CA PHE A 111 9.18 18.56 2.79
C PHE A 111 8.91 19.26 1.47
N GLY A 112 7.73 19.85 1.25
CA GLY A 112 7.40 20.58 0.03
C GLY A 112 8.08 21.94 -0.11
N GLY A 113 8.78 22.44 0.93
CA GLY A 113 9.35 23.80 0.92
C GLY A 113 8.30 24.91 1.04
N VAL A 114 7.08 24.57 1.48
CA VAL A 114 5.96 25.51 1.62
C VAL A 114 5.97 26.08 3.04
N GLU A 115 6.96 26.93 3.34
CA GLU A 115 7.10 27.56 4.66
C GLU A 115 6.88 29.07 4.64
N ASP A 116 6.89 29.72 3.46
CA ASP A 116 6.93 31.19 3.34
C ASP A 116 5.91 31.79 2.36
N ALA A 117 4.91 31.02 1.91
CA ALA A 117 3.79 31.56 1.15
C ALA A 117 2.78 32.19 2.10
N GLY A 118 3.05 33.43 2.51
CA GLY A 118 2.08 34.27 3.19
C GLY A 118 0.77 34.27 2.41
N HIS A 119 -0.30 33.87 3.10
CA HIS A 119 -1.68 34.28 2.80
C HIS A 119 -2.53 33.45 1.84
N ASP A 120 -2.18 32.22 1.46
CA ASP A 120 -3.10 31.29 0.76
C ASP A 120 -3.01 29.86 1.30
N TRP A 121 -3.57 29.66 2.49
CA TRP A 121 -3.64 28.35 3.18
C TRP A 121 -4.56 27.35 2.48
N ASP A 122 -5.44 27.82 1.59
CA ASP A 122 -6.52 27.03 0.98
C ASP A 122 -6.15 26.36 -0.37
N GLU A 123 -4.96 26.64 -0.93
CA GLU A 123 -4.57 26.15 -2.26
C GLU A 123 -3.45 25.10 -2.26
N ALA A 124 -2.78 24.87 -1.12
CA ALA A 124 -1.79 23.81 -0.99
C ALA A 124 -2.47 22.44 -1.09
N GLY A 125 -2.24 21.74 -2.20
CA GLY A 125 -2.73 20.39 -2.40
C GLY A 125 -2.12 19.36 -1.46
N ASN A 126 -2.67 18.14 -1.47
CA ASN A 126 -2.30 17.07 -0.54
C ASN A 126 -1.29 16.09 -1.12
N THR A 127 -0.68 16.47 -2.24
CA THR A 127 0.43 15.76 -2.87
C THR A 127 1.58 16.74 -3.07
N TYR A 128 2.78 16.34 -2.65
CA TYR A 128 3.99 17.17 -2.71
C TYR A 128 5.02 16.44 -3.57
N ASP A 129 5.54 17.11 -4.58
CA ASP A 129 6.60 16.58 -5.44
C ASP A 129 7.90 17.35 -5.21
N ARG A 130 8.97 16.64 -4.86
CA ARG A 130 10.30 17.22 -4.66
C ARG A 130 11.39 16.23 -5.03
N SER A 131 12.39 16.74 -5.75
CA SER A 131 13.64 16.04 -6.01
C SER A 131 14.67 16.35 -4.93
N ILE A 132 15.30 15.32 -4.40
CA ILE A 132 16.37 15.39 -3.40
C ILE A 132 17.58 14.57 -3.87
N VAL A 133 18.79 14.97 -3.46
CA VAL A 133 20.02 14.20 -3.71
C VAL A 133 20.27 13.29 -2.52
N VAL A 134 20.34 11.99 -2.74
CA VAL A 134 20.64 11.01 -1.68
C VAL A 134 21.81 10.15 -2.14
N ASP A 135 22.87 10.07 -1.34
CA ASP A 135 24.07 9.28 -1.66
C ASP A 135 24.62 9.58 -3.08
N GLU A 136 24.69 10.88 -3.44
CA GLU A 136 25.15 11.42 -4.74
C GLU A 136 24.26 11.10 -5.97
N GLU A 137 23.07 10.54 -5.74
CA GLU A 137 22.12 10.21 -6.80
C GLU A 137 20.78 10.91 -6.57
N ASP A 138 20.25 11.53 -7.63
CA ASP A 138 18.94 12.20 -7.61
C ASP A 138 17.80 11.22 -7.34
N ALA A 139 16.84 11.63 -6.53
CA ALA A 139 15.61 10.90 -6.25
C ALA A 139 14.43 11.87 -6.24
N SER A 140 13.40 11.57 -7.04
CA SER A 140 12.13 12.30 -7.00
C SER A 140 11.16 11.59 -6.07
N ILE A 141 10.57 12.31 -5.13
CA ILE A 141 9.59 11.78 -4.18
C ILE A 141 8.25 12.44 -4.45
N MET A 142 7.23 11.62 -4.69
CA MET A 142 5.83 12.03 -4.66
C MET A 142 5.22 11.64 -3.32
N LEU A 143 5.04 12.62 -2.44
CA LEU A 143 4.55 12.45 -1.08
C LEU A 143 3.05 12.70 -1.01
N TYR A 144 2.29 11.71 -0.54
CA TYR A 144 0.84 11.76 -0.41
C TYR A 144 0.43 11.98 1.07
N ASP A 145 -0.20 13.13 1.33
CA ASP A 145 -0.83 13.51 2.61
C ASP A 145 -2.36 13.48 2.50
N ILE A 146 -2.89 12.36 2.04
CA ILE A 146 -4.34 12.15 1.81
C ILE A 146 -4.99 11.28 2.90
N TRP A 147 -4.22 10.87 3.91
CA TRP A 147 -4.69 10.00 4.99
C TRP A 147 -5.56 10.75 6.00
N GLU A 148 -6.76 10.21 6.27
CA GLU A 148 -7.82 10.81 7.11
C GLU A 148 -8.43 12.11 6.57
N GLN A 149 -8.25 12.43 5.28
CA GLN A 149 -8.87 13.62 4.69
C GLN A 149 -10.39 13.47 4.51
N ASP A 150 -10.88 12.29 4.11
CA ASP A 150 -12.29 12.09 3.71
C ASP A 150 -13.00 10.96 4.49
N ASN A 151 -12.39 10.37 5.52
CA ASN A 151 -12.94 9.22 6.28
C ASN A 151 -13.43 8.00 5.44
N SER A 152 -13.32 8.05 4.12
CA SER A 152 -13.77 7.02 3.17
C SER A 152 -12.92 5.77 3.31
N GLN A 153 -13.59 4.62 3.50
CA GLN A 153 -12.91 3.32 3.59
C GLN A 153 -12.14 3.01 2.31
N TRP A 154 -12.68 3.40 1.15
CA TRP A 154 -12.03 3.19 -0.13
C TRP A 154 -10.70 3.96 -0.23
N LEU A 155 -10.66 5.22 0.20
CA LEU A 155 -9.43 6.02 0.20
C LEU A 155 -8.37 5.39 1.11
N LYS A 156 -8.78 4.90 2.28
CA LYS A 156 -7.88 4.19 3.22
C LYS A 156 -7.30 2.92 2.58
N GLU A 157 -8.11 2.14 1.88
CA GLU A 157 -7.64 0.96 1.13
C GLU A 157 -6.67 1.32 0.01
N GLN A 158 -6.94 2.40 -0.74
CA GLN A 158 -6.05 2.88 -1.80
C GLN A 158 -4.70 3.33 -1.23
N CYS A 159 -4.70 4.10 -0.14
CA CYS A 159 -3.48 4.53 0.55
C CYS A 159 -2.59 3.33 0.91
N MET A 160 -3.18 2.27 1.47
CA MET A 160 -2.46 1.04 1.85
C MET A 160 -1.88 0.25 0.66
N ARG A 161 -2.31 0.54 -0.57
CA ARG A 161 -1.94 -0.20 -1.79
C ARG A 161 -1.06 0.57 -2.77
N MET A 162 -1.04 1.90 -2.73
CA MET A 162 -0.38 2.70 -3.76
C MET A 162 1.09 3.06 -3.48
N GLY A 163 1.55 2.99 -2.23
CA GLY A 163 2.87 3.44 -1.83
C GLY A 163 3.98 2.45 -2.18
N ASP A 164 5.10 2.99 -2.68
CA ASP A 164 6.41 2.32 -2.75
C ASP A 164 7.10 2.28 -1.38
N ALA A 165 6.75 3.22 -0.50
CA ALA A 165 7.16 3.29 0.89
C ALA A 165 6.13 4.00 1.76
N TYR A 166 6.19 3.77 3.07
CA TYR A 166 5.26 4.33 4.03
C TYR A 166 5.97 5.00 5.20
N ILE A 167 5.42 6.13 5.63
CA ILE A 167 5.82 6.82 6.86
C ILE A 167 4.61 6.79 7.80
N ILE A 168 4.75 6.13 8.94
CA ILE A 168 3.70 6.06 9.96
C ILE A 168 4.06 7.03 11.07
N VAL A 169 3.28 8.10 11.21
CA VAL A 169 3.54 9.21 12.12
C VAL A 169 2.66 9.10 13.36
N TYR A 170 3.26 9.29 14.52
CA TYR A 170 2.57 9.54 15.79
C TYR A 170 3.14 10.79 16.47
N SER A 171 2.44 11.31 17.47
CA SER A 171 2.93 12.42 18.29
C SER A 171 3.56 11.88 19.57
N VAL A 172 4.78 12.29 19.91
CA VAL A 172 5.42 11.86 21.18
C VAL A 172 4.66 12.32 22.42
N THR A 173 3.75 13.29 22.26
CA THR A 173 2.89 13.85 23.30
C THR A 173 1.51 13.22 23.38
N ASP A 174 1.23 12.17 22.60
CA ASP A 174 -0.09 11.51 22.59
C ASP A 174 0.11 10.02 22.44
N LYS A 175 -0.04 9.30 23.56
CA LYS A 175 0.09 7.85 23.59
C LYS A 175 -0.96 7.13 22.74
N SER A 176 -2.17 7.67 22.62
CA SER A 176 -3.22 7.08 21.77
C SER A 176 -2.78 7.06 20.30
N SER A 177 -2.15 8.14 19.83
CA SER A 177 -1.62 8.21 18.47
C SER A 177 -0.53 7.17 18.19
N PHE A 178 0.25 6.79 19.20
CA PHE A 178 1.28 5.75 19.10
C PHE A 178 0.68 4.34 19.02
N GLU A 179 -0.36 4.07 19.81
CA GLU A 179 -1.12 2.83 19.71
C GLU A 179 -1.78 2.70 18.33
N LYS A 180 -2.33 3.80 17.81
CA LYS A 180 -2.89 3.84 16.45
C LYS A 180 -1.84 3.57 15.38
N ALA A 181 -0.65 4.14 15.49
CA ALA A 181 0.46 3.87 14.56
C ALA A 181 0.80 2.37 14.49
N SER A 182 0.78 1.70 15.64
CA SER A 182 0.98 0.24 15.73
C SER A 182 -0.14 -0.54 15.02
N GLU A 183 -1.39 -0.11 15.19
CA GLU A 183 -2.53 -0.70 14.46
C GLU A 183 -2.39 -0.53 12.94
N LEU A 184 -2.05 0.68 12.48
CA LEU A 184 -1.87 0.98 11.06
C LEU A 184 -0.76 0.12 10.44
N ARG A 185 0.33 -0.12 11.17
CA ARG A 185 1.40 -1.02 10.73
C ARG A 185 0.91 -2.46 10.54
N ILE A 186 0.06 -2.94 11.44
CA ILE A 186 -0.56 -4.28 11.34
C ILE A 186 -1.50 -4.33 10.13
N GLN A 187 -2.33 -3.31 9.93
CA GLN A 187 -3.23 -3.19 8.78
C GLN A 187 -2.46 -3.20 7.46
N LEU A 188 -1.39 -2.40 7.36
CA LEU A 188 -0.51 -2.34 6.19
C LEU A 188 0.13 -3.71 5.90
N ARG A 189 0.61 -4.42 6.94
CA ARG A 189 1.15 -5.78 6.80
C ARG A 189 0.11 -6.74 6.22
N ARG A 190 -1.14 -6.63 6.67
CA ARG A 190 -2.25 -7.48 6.20
C ARG A 190 -2.62 -7.18 4.74
N ALA A 191 -2.57 -5.91 4.34
CA ALA A 191 -2.87 -5.47 2.97
C ALA A 191 -1.77 -5.85 1.97
N ARG A 192 -0.49 -5.87 2.39
CA ARG A 192 0.68 -6.06 1.52
C ARG A 192 1.57 -7.24 1.96
N GLN A 193 0.97 -8.41 2.25
CA GLN A 193 1.66 -9.55 2.87
C GLN A 193 2.88 -10.10 2.10
N SER A 194 2.88 -9.98 0.77
CA SER A 194 3.93 -10.52 -0.10
C SER A 194 5.04 -9.52 -0.45
N GLU A 195 4.97 -8.30 0.07
CA GLU A 195 5.86 -7.21 -0.33
C GLU A 195 6.76 -6.79 0.84
N ASN A 196 8.07 -6.70 0.56
CA ASN A 196 9.00 -6.06 1.47
C ASN A 196 8.97 -4.55 1.16
N ILE A 197 8.06 -3.82 1.80
CA ILE A 197 7.90 -2.39 1.60
C ILE A 197 8.66 -1.64 2.70
N PRO A 198 9.48 -0.63 2.37
CA PRO A 198 10.07 0.27 3.36
C PRO A 198 9.01 0.94 4.22
N ILE A 199 9.19 0.84 5.55
CA ILE A 199 8.34 1.55 6.51
C ILE A 199 9.23 2.22 7.54
N ILE A 200 8.98 3.51 7.79
CA ILE A 200 9.59 4.28 8.86
C ILE A 200 8.50 4.72 9.84
N LEU A 201 8.67 4.35 11.11
CA LEU A 201 7.87 4.84 12.22
C LEU A 201 8.46 6.17 12.70
N VAL A 202 7.64 7.21 12.81
CA VAL A 202 8.07 8.57 13.12
C VAL A 202 7.39 9.08 14.38
N GLY A 203 8.20 9.38 15.40
CA GLY A 203 7.77 10.12 16.58
C GLY A 203 7.91 11.63 16.35
N ASN A 204 6.83 12.28 15.92
CA ASN A 204 6.83 13.72 15.66
C ASN A 204 6.58 14.54 16.94
N LYS A 205 6.87 15.85 16.87
CA LYS A 205 6.77 16.82 17.98
C LYS A 205 7.78 16.54 19.10
N SER A 206 8.95 16.03 18.76
CA SER A 206 10.04 15.75 19.70
C SER A 206 10.54 16.99 20.47
N ASP A 207 10.24 18.19 19.97
CA ASP A 207 10.46 19.47 20.64
C ASP A 207 9.64 19.66 21.92
N LEU A 208 8.48 18.99 22.05
CA LEU A 208 7.58 19.13 23.19
C LEU A 208 7.98 18.23 24.37
N VAL A 209 9.23 18.32 24.81
CA VAL A 209 9.85 17.44 25.83
C VAL A 209 9.04 17.37 27.14
N ARG A 210 8.45 18.49 27.59
CA ARG A 210 7.68 18.55 28.84
C ARG A 210 6.33 17.85 28.77
N SER A 211 5.79 17.68 27.57
CA SER A 211 4.49 17.04 27.33
C SER A 211 4.65 15.63 26.75
N ARG A 212 5.87 15.07 26.79
CA ARG A 212 6.17 13.75 26.24
C ARG A 212 5.46 12.66 27.04
N GLU A 213 4.69 11.84 26.33
CA GLU A 213 4.00 10.66 26.85
C GLU A 213 4.62 9.34 26.37
N VAL A 214 5.33 9.39 25.23
CA VAL A 214 6.01 8.23 24.63
C VAL A 214 7.51 8.48 24.61
N SER A 215 8.26 7.58 25.22
CA SER A 215 9.73 7.65 25.26
C SER A 215 10.36 7.21 23.94
N VAL A 216 11.60 7.65 23.72
CA VAL A 216 12.40 7.25 22.54
C VAL A 216 12.60 5.74 22.52
N ASP A 217 12.82 5.12 23.68
CA ASP A 217 13.04 3.69 23.82
C ASP A 217 11.78 2.88 23.48
N GLU A 218 10.59 3.35 23.89
CA GLU A 218 9.32 2.71 23.51
C GLU A 218 9.09 2.77 21.99
N GLY A 219 9.33 3.92 21.36
CA GLY A 219 9.24 4.08 19.91
C GLY A 219 10.22 3.17 19.16
N SER A 220 11.47 3.14 19.61
CA SER A 220 12.53 2.28 19.05
C SER A 220 12.20 0.79 19.20
N ALA A 221 11.79 0.35 20.40
CA ALA A 221 11.41 -1.04 20.65
C ALA A 221 10.22 -1.48 19.79
N CYS A 222 9.22 -0.60 19.65
CA CYS A 222 8.07 -0.84 18.78
C CYS A 222 8.48 -1.02 17.31
N ALA A 223 9.36 -0.18 16.80
CA ALA A 223 9.86 -0.30 15.43
C ALA A 223 10.62 -1.62 15.21
N VAL A 224 11.40 -2.09 16.19
CA VAL A 224 12.06 -3.41 16.12
C VAL A 224 11.03 -4.54 16.05
N VAL A 225 10.01 -4.51 16.90
CA VAL A 225 8.94 -5.52 16.90
C VAL A 225 8.21 -5.59 15.56
N PHE A 226 8.02 -4.43 14.91
CA PHE A 226 7.31 -4.34 13.64
C PHE A 226 8.21 -4.38 12.39
N ASP A 227 9.51 -4.59 12.54
CA ASP A 227 10.49 -4.58 11.42
C ASP A 227 10.40 -3.29 10.59
N CYS A 228 10.42 -2.15 11.30
CA CYS A 228 10.43 -0.80 10.74
C CYS A 228 11.72 -0.08 11.12
N LYS A 229 12.06 0.98 10.39
CA LYS A 229 13.01 1.98 10.90
C LYS A 229 12.30 2.96 11.82
N PHE A 230 13.05 3.63 12.68
CA PHE A 230 12.54 4.61 13.63
C PHE A 230 13.33 5.90 13.56
N ILE A 231 12.64 7.03 13.65
CA ILE A 231 13.25 8.36 13.79
C ILE A 231 12.28 9.27 14.56
N GLU A 232 12.82 10.15 15.40
CA GLU A 232 12.03 11.25 15.98
C GLU A 232 12.26 12.53 15.20
N THR A 233 11.19 13.27 14.94
CA THR A 233 11.24 14.51 14.16
C THR A 233 10.54 15.66 14.89
N SER A 234 10.82 16.88 14.46
CA SER A 234 10.02 18.04 14.80
C SER A 234 9.78 18.84 13.53
N ALA A 235 8.54 18.80 13.03
CA ALA A 235 8.16 19.61 11.87
C ALA A 235 8.26 21.12 12.16
N SER A 236 7.99 21.55 13.39
CA SER A 236 8.06 22.97 13.80
C SER A 236 9.49 23.50 13.89
N LEU A 237 10.47 22.64 14.18
CA LEU A 237 11.88 22.99 14.27
C LEU A 237 12.72 22.48 13.08
N HIS A 238 12.09 21.90 12.06
CA HIS A 238 12.74 21.23 10.93
C HIS A 238 13.77 20.16 11.36
N HIS A 239 13.62 19.60 12.56
CA HIS A 239 14.57 18.64 13.12
C HIS A 239 14.33 17.24 12.55
N ASN A 240 15.39 16.62 12.02
CA ASN A 240 15.41 15.29 11.41
C ASN A 240 14.43 15.08 10.24
N VAL A 241 13.86 16.15 9.69
CA VAL A 241 12.91 16.04 8.56
C VAL A 241 13.65 15.63 7.29
N GLN A 242 14.80 16.22 7.01
CA GLN A 242 15.65 15.82 5.88
C GLN A 242 16.10 14.36 6.01
N ASP A 243 16.62 13.97 7.18
CA ASP A 243 17.08 12.60 7.46
C ASP A 243 15.98 11.55 7.26
N LEU A 244 14.72 11.90 7.58
CA LEU A 244 13.56 11.03 7.35
C LEU A 244 13.39 10.72 5.86
N PHE A 245 13.43 11.73 4.98
CA PHE A 245 13.21 11.56 3.55
C PHE A 245 14.44 10.98 2.82
N GLU A 246 15.66 11.32 3.24
CA GLU A 246 16.84 10.60 2.75
C GLU A 246 16.82 9.13 3.19
N GLY A 247 16.40 8.89 4.43
CA GLY A 247 16.21 7.56 5.00
C GLY A 247 15.20 6.72 4.21
N ILE A 248 14.06 7.29 3.79
CA ILE A 248 13.06 6.55 3.01
C ILE A 248 13.61 6.16 1.64
N VAL A 249 14.29 7.07 0.95
CA VAL A 249 14.91 6.81 -0.36
C VAL A 249 15.95 5.69 -0.25
N ARG A 250 16.85 5.77 0.73
CA ARG A 250 17.86 4.74 0.97
C ARG A 250 17.21 3.38 1.23
N GLN A 251 16.13 3.33 2.00
CA GLN A 251 15.40 2.09 2.25
C GLN A 251 14.69 1.52 1.01
N ILE A 252 14.21 2.37 0.09
CA ILE A 252 13.64 1.95 -1.19
C ILE A 252 14.72 1.35 -2.08
N ARG A 253 15.84 2.07 -2.29
CA ARG A 253 16.97 1.62 -3.13
C ARG A 253 17.51 0.26 -2.67
N LEU A 254 17.78 0.11 -1.37
CA LEU A 254 18.25 -1.15 -0.77
C LEU A 254 17.35 -2.35 -1.10
N ARG A 255 16.02 -2.16 -1.11
CA ARG A 255 15.07 -3.25 -1.39
C ARG A 255 14.90 -3.52 -2.89
N LYS A 256 15.04 -2.48 -3.73
CA LYS A 256 15.06 -2.64 -5.20
C LYS A 256 16.27 -3.45 -5.65
N ASP A 257 17.46 -3.11 -5.16
CA ASP A 257 18.71 -3.81 -5.49
C ASP A 257 18.66 -5.28 -5.07
N SER A 258 18.16 -5.54 -3.86
CA SER A 258 17.97 -6.90 -3.34
C SER A 258 17.02 -7.73 -4.22
N LYS A 259 15.95 -7.11 -4.74
CA LYS A 259 14.98 -7.78 -5.62
C LYS A 259 15.60 -8.07 -6.99
N GLU A 260 16.36 -7.12 -7.53
CA GLU A 260 17.03 -7.30 -8.82
C GLU A 260 18.13 -8.36 -8.74
N GLU A 261 18.95 -8.36 -7.69
CA GLU A 261 19.97 -9.38 -7.48
C GLU A 261 19.36 -10.78 -7.40
N ASN A 262 18.28 -10.93 -6.64
CA ASN A 262 17.56 -12.20 -6.54
C ASN A 262 16.96 -12.63 -7.89
N ALA A 263 16.42 -11.70 -8.67
CA ALA A 263 15.92 -11.99 -10.02
C ALA A 263 17.04 -12.44 -10.96
N ARG A 264 18.20 -11.76 -10.94
CA ARG A 264 19.40 -12.13 -11.71
C ARG A 264 19.92 -13.52 -11.32
N ARG A 265 19.99 -13.83 -10.02
CA ARG A 265 20.35 -15.17 -9.50
C ARG A 265 19.39 -16.25 -9.98
N MET A 266 18.08 -16.01 -9.92
CA MET A 266 17.07 -16.97 -10.42
C MET A 266 17.15 -17.16 -11.93
N ALA A 267 17.37 -16.09 -12.71
CA ALA A 267 17.56 -16.17 -14.16
C ALA A 267 18.80 -17.00 -14.52
N ASN A 268 19.90 -16.83 -13.79
CA ASN A 268 21.13 -17.61 -13.98
C ASN A 268 20.95 -19.10 -13.63
N CYS A 269 20.17 -19.43 -12.59
CA CYS A 269 19.80 -20.81 -12.29
C CYS A 269 18.92 -21.45 -13.37
N ARG A 270 18.02 -20.68 -14.01
CA ARG A 270 17.19 -21.18 -15.13
C ARG A 270 17.99 -21.39 -16.41
N ARG A 271 19.03 -20.58 -16.65
CA ARG A 271 19.89 -20.66 -17.84
C ARG A 271 20.92 -21.79 -17.77
N ARG A 272 21.33 -22.21 -16.56
CA ARG A 272 22.15 -23.43 -16.37
C ARG A 272 21.25 -24.67 -16.43
N GLU A 273 21.13 -25.28 -17.60
CA GLU A 273 20.61 -26.65 -17.68
C GLU A 273 21.46 -27.55 -16.79
N SER A 274 20.82 -28.24 -15.85
CA SER A 274 21.54 -29.19 -15.00
C SER A 274 22.26 -30.21 -15.88
N ILE A 275 23.47 -30.60 -15.49
CA ILE A 275 24.26 -31.64 -16.20
C ILE A 275 23.40 -32.90 -16.38
N SER A 276 22.51 -33.19 -15.42
CA SER A 276 21.51 -34.27 -15.52
C SER A 276 20.49 -34.07 -16.65
N LYS A 277 19.96 -32.86 -16.89
CA LYS A 277 19.08 -32.56 -18.03
C LYS A 277 19.82 -32.63 -19.37
N LYS A 278 21.06 -32.11 -19.43
CA LYS A 278 21.93 -32.24 -20.62
C LYS A 278 22.23 -33.71 -20.93
N ALA A 279 22.61 -34.49 -19.92
CA ALA A 279 22.88 -35.92 -20.06
C ALA A 279 21.63 -36.71 -20.47
N LYS A 280 20.46 -36.40 -19.90
CA LYS A 280 19.19 -37.06 -20.26
C LYS A 280 18.78 -36.78 -21.71
N ARG A 281 18.99 -35.56 -22.22
CA ARG A 281 18.79 -35.24 -23.64
C ARG A 281 19.83 -35.90 -24.55
N PHE A 282 21.09 -35.95 -24.12
CA PHE A 282 22.16 -36.62 -24.87
C PHE A 282 21.90 -38.13 -25.01
N LEU A 283 21.56 -38.79 -23.90
CA LEU A 283 21.15 -40.20 -23.89
C LEU A 283 19.88 -40.43 -24.71
N GLY A 284 18.88 -39.53 -24.63
CA GLY A 284 17.69 -39.58 -25.47
C GLY A 284 18.02 -39.55 -26.98
N ARG A 285 18.95 -38.69 -27.41
CA ARG A 285 19.44 -38.66 -28.80
C ARG A 285 20.22 -39.92 -29.20
N MET A 286 21.00 -40.51 -28.29
CA MET A 286 21.73 -41.74 -28.56
C MET A 286 20.80 -42.96 -28.70
N VAL A 287 19.78 -43.06 -27.83
CA VAL A 287 18.81 -44.15 -27.86
C VAL A 287 17.93 -44.05 -29.11
N ALA A 288 17.53 -42.83 -29.51
CA ALA A 288 16.82 -42.60 -30.77
C ALA A 288 17.64 -42.97 -32.02
N ARG A 289 18.98 -42.82 -31.97
CA ARG A 289 19.87 -43.22 -33.08
C ARG A 289 20.13 -44.72 -33.17
N LYS A 290 20.08 -45.46 -32.05
CA LYS A 290 20.35 -46.91 -32.04
C LYS A 290 19.13 -47.77 -32.42
N ASN A 291 17.92 -47.21 -32.51
CA ASN A 291 16.71 -47.98 -32.77
C ASN A 291 15.99 -47.54 -34.06
N LYS A 292 16.48 -47.99 -35.22
CA LYS A 292 15.88 -47.73 -36.56
C LYS A 292 14.50 -48.38 -36.78
N LYS A 293 13.87 -49.03 -35.79
CA LYS A 293 12.60 -49.77 -35.95
C LYS A 293 11.37 -49.18 -35.24
N MET A 294 11.45 -47.98 -34.67
CA MET A 294 10.30 -47.33 -34.01
C MET A 294 9.99 -45.96 -34.62
N ALA A 295 9.74 -45.94 -35.93
CA ALA A 295 9.22 -44.77 -36.63
C ALA A 295 7.91 -45.10 -37.36
N PHE A 296 6.98 -45.79 -36.70
CA PHE A 296 5.56 -45.79 -37.10
C PHE A 296 4.69 -46.46 -36.02
N ARG A 297 3.87 -45.67 -35.32
CA ARG A 297 2.51 -46.02 -34.83
C ARG A 297 2.00 -44.93 -33.89
N GLN A 298 1.75 -43.77 -34.46
CA GLN A 298 0.67 -42.93 -33.99
C GLN A 298 -0.59 -43.45 -34.70
N LYS A 299 -1.36 -44.33 -34.05
CA LYS A 299 -2.72 -44.65 -34.48
C LYS A 299 -3.64 -44.62 -33.26
N SER A 300 -4.62 -43.74 -33.40
CA SER A 300 -5.70 -43.38 -32.51
C SER A 300 -6.35 -44.59 -31.81
N LYS A 301 -6.68 -44.43 -30.53
CA LYS A 301 -7.65 -45.31 -29.86
C LYS A 301 -9.00 -44.60 -29.78
N SER A 302 -9.84 -44.99 -30.75
CA SER A 302 -11.28 -44.78 -30.81
C SER A 302 -11.99 -45.40 -29.61
N CYS A 303 -13.07 -44.75 -29.20
CA CYS A 303 -14.10 -45.21 -28.27
C CYS A 303 -14.45 -46.69 -28.49
N HIS A 304 -14.66 -47.45 -27.41
CA HIS A 304 -15.72 -48.47 -27.33
C HIS A 304 -16.36 -48.43 -25.94
N ASP A 305 -17.66 -48.33 -26.02
CA ASP A 305 -18.73 -48.36 -25.02
C ASP A 305 -18.71 -49.67 -24.20
N LEU A 306 -18.91 -49.57 -22.88
CA LEU A 306 -19.38 -50.67 -22.05
C LEU A 306 -20.33 -50.09 -20.99
N THR A 307 -21.61 -50.34 -21.23
CA THR A 307 -22.76 -50.00 -20.40
C THR A 307 -23.07 -51.15 -19.41
N VAL A 308 -23.63 -50.77 -18.26
CA VAL A 308 -24.51 -51.54 -17.33
C VAL A 308 -23.88 -52.66 -16.45
N LEU A 309 -23.75 -52.38 -15.14
CA LEU A 309 -24.76 -52.67 -14.11
C LEU A 309 -24.63 -51.68 -12.95
#